data_AF-A0A817JRM4-F1
#
_entry.id   AF-A0A817JRM4-F1
#
_cell.length_a   1.000
_cell.length_b   1.000
_cell.length_c   1.000
_cell.angle_alpha   90.00
_cell.angle_beta   90.00
_cell.angle_gamma   90.00
#
_symmetry.space_group_name_H-M   'P 1'
#
loop_
_entity.id
_entity.type
_entity.pdbx_description
1 polymer ?
#
loop_
_entity_poly.entity_id
_entity_poly.type
_entity_poly.pdbx_seq_one_letter_code
_entity_poly.pdbx_strand_id
1 'polypeptide(L)'
;MGVKGLSAFSEILDVFLPHSVVIGAMHTVFLCHSKKLLIHLQTFITKENLLKINLKLRSISFIHDILRRPRLFSNVEKWKVSEVRLFILYIGLPVLAEFLPEERIGDFALYNVILRLLHDYWDNDKKLGDSISSLLKIYIKNLSKNVISNVCPPKLLTILTHTHLHLSFQCKKIGRLNWLTNFVFESFLGHLKAFVKGSSGAGNQLAFAFISNFFSFKNTRK
;
A
#
# COMPACT_ATOMS: atom_id res chain seq x y z
N MET A 1 -2.83 -17.32 -17.42
CA MET A 1 -2.09 -18.45 -16.84
C MET A 1 -0.60 -18.17 -17.07
N GLY A 2 0.22 -18.16 -16.02
CA GLY A 2 1.67 -18.02 -16.18
C GLY A 2 2.29 -19.36 -16.53
N VAL A 3 3.21 -19.38 -17.50
CA VAL A 3 3.94 -20.59 -17.89
C VAL A 3 4.73 -21.09 -16.67
N LYS A 4 4.47 -22.34 -16.26
CA LYS A 4 5.32 -23.02 -15.27
C LYS A 4 6.54 -23.55 -16.02
N GLY A 5 7.71 -22.99 -15.77
CA GLY A 5 8.98 -23.42 -16.35
C GLY A 5 10.14 -22.61 -15.76
N LEU A 6 11.36 -23.16 -15.84
CA LEU A 6 12.58 -22.41 -15.55
C LEU A 6 12.70 -21.27 -16.57
N SER A 7 12.97 -20.08 -16.07
CA SER A 7 13.24 -18.92 -16.92
C SER A 7 14.68 -19.02 -17.43
N ALA A 8 15.00 -18.53 -18.63
CA ALA A 8 16.41 -18.35 -19.01
C ALA A 8 17.18 -17.52 -17.97
N PHE A 9 16.49 -16.64 -17.24
CA PHE A 9 17.07 -15.90 -16.11
C PHE A 9 17.39 -16.76 -14.88
N SER A 10 16.74 -17.91 -14.67
CA SER A 10 17.10 -18.79 -13.54
C SER A 10 18.42 -19.52 -13.74
N GLU A 11 18.94 -19.58 -14.97
CA GLU A 11 20.27 -20.10 -15.27
C GLU A 11 21.37 -19.05 -15.05
N ILE A 12 21.00 -17.75 -15.12
CA ILE A 12 21.94 -16.62 -15.02
C ILE A 12 21.98 -16.05 -13.59
N LEU A 13 20.83 -16.03 -12.92
CA LEU A 13 20.67 -15.46 -11.58
C LEU A 13 20.49 -16.59 -10.57
N ASP A 14 21.52 -16.85 -9.76
CA ASP A 14 21.42 -17.68 -8.56
C ASP A 14 20.70 -16.93 -7.42
N VAL A 15 19.46 -16.54 -7.70
CA VAL A 15 18.68 -15.60 -6.89
C VAL A 15 17.30 -16.18 -6.67
N PHE A 16 17.00 -16.59 -5.43
CA PHE A 16 15.71 -17.16 -5.07
C PHE A 16 14.61 -16.08 -5.08
N LEU A 17 13.82 -16.03 -6.16
CA LEU A 17 12.69 -15.12 -6.28
C LEU A 17 11.44 -15.70 -5.58
N PRO A 18 10.60 -14.85 -4.94
CA PRO A 18 10.74 -13.40 -4.82
C PRO A 18 11.51 -12.96 -3.56
N HIS A 19 12.06 -13.88 -2.76
CA HIS A 19 12.67 -13.57 -1.46
C HIS A 19 13.95 -12.73 -1.53
N SER A 20 14.59 -12.71 -2.69
CA SER A 20 15.83 -11.96 -2.91
C SER A 20 15.61 -10.52 -3.39
N VAL A 21 14.37 -10.13 -3.68
CA VAL A 21 14.01 -8.77 -4.10
C VAL A 21 13.04 -8.18 -3.08
N VAL A 22 13.27 -6.93 -2.70
CA VAL A 22 12.39 -6.22 -1.76
C VAL A 22 11.02 -5.99 -2.42
N ILE A 23 9.95 -6.45 -1.77
CA ILE A 23 8.59 -6.22 -2.24
C ILE A 23 8.18 -4.79 -1.85
N GLY A 24 8.08 -3.90 -2.83
CA GLY A 24 7.68 -2.51 -2.61
C GLY A 24 6.21 -2.37 -2.19
N ALA A 25 5.95 -2.39 -0.89
CA ALA A 25 4.61 -2.41 -0.29
C ALA A 25 3.75 -1.21 -0.70
N MET A 26 4.36 -0.05 -0.95
CA MET A 26 3.68 1.12 -1.50
C MET A 26 2.92 0.78 -2.80
N HIS A 27 3.59 0.09 -3.72
CA HIS A 27 3.04 -0.22 -5.03
C HIS A 27 2.22 -1.50 -5.00
N THR A 28 2.76 -2.60 -4.45
CA THR A 28 2.12 -3.90 -4.51
C THR A 28 0.89 -3.99 -3.60
N VAL A 29 1.04 -3.55 -2.34
CA VAL A 29 0.00 -3.66 -1.30
C VAL A 29 -1.00 -2.52 -1.43
N PHE A 30 -0.54 -1.28 -1.33
CA PHE A 30 -1.45 -0.13 -1.23
C PHE A 30 -1.99 0.33 -2.59
N LEU A 31 -1.13 0.55 -3.59
CA LEU A 31 -1.59 1.04 -4.89
C LEU A 31 -2.29 -0.04 -5.72
N CYS A 32 -1.71 -1.22 -5.84
CA CYS A 32 -2.19 -2.24 -6.77
C CYS A 32 -3.32 -3.09 -6.19
N HIS A 33 -3.20 -3.58 -4.97
CA HIS A 33 -4.20 -4.48 -4.39
C HIS A 33 -5.27 -3.73 -3.58
N SER A 34 -4.87 -3.03 -2.52
CA SER A 34 -5.78 -2.31 -1.62
C SER A 34 -6.69 -1.33 -2.35
N LYS A 35 -6.15 -0.51 -3.25
CA LYS A 35 -6.98 0.47 -3.99
C LYS A 35 -8.03 -0.22 -4.86
N LYS A 36 -7.65 -1.30 -5.57
CA LYS A 36 -8.60 -2.07 -6.38
C LYS A 36 -9.64 -2.76 -5.51
N LEU A 37 -9.24 -3.26 -4.35
CA LEU A 37 -10.15 -3.86 -3.38
C LEU A 37 -11.19 -2.83 -2.92
N LEU A 38 -10.78 -1.62 -2.55
CA LEU A 38 -11.72 -0.57 -2.15
C LEU A 38 -12.66 -0.14 -3.29
N ILE A 39 -12.16 -0.01 -4.52
CA ILE A 39 -13.00 0.26 -5.70
C ILE A 39 -14.04 -0.86 -5.88
N HIS A 40 -13.65 -2.11 -5.67
CA HIS A 40 -14.58 -3.23 -5.77
C HIS A 40 -15.58 -3.26 -4.60
N LEU A 41 -15.14 -3.02 -3.36
CA LEU A 41 -16.05 -2.95 -2.21
C LEU A 41 -17.11 -1.86 -2.39
N GLN A 42 -16.74 -0.73 -3.01
CA GLN A 42 -17.68 0.34 -3.35
C GLN A 42 -18.86 -0.15 -4.21
N THR A 43 -18.69 -1.19 -5.05
CA THR A 43 -19.78 -1.69 -5.91
C THR A 43 -20.89 -2.41 -5.12
N PHE A 44 -20.64 -2.78 -3.86
CA PHE A 44 -21.65 -3.36 -2.97
C PHE A 44 -22.40 -2.30 -2.15
N ILE A 45 -22.07 -1.03 -2.32
CA ILE A 45 -22.59 0.07 -1.50
C ILE A 45 -23.54 0.92 -2.35
N THR A 46 -24.75 1.16 -1.83
CA THR A 46 -25.73 2.02 -2.50
C THR A 46 -25.28 3.48 -2.52
N LYS A 47 -25.82 4.29 -3.43
CA LYS A 47 -25.51 5.73 -3.50
C LYS A 47 -25.84 6.47 -2.20
N GLU A 48 -26.93 6.09 -1.53
CA GLU A 48 -27.32 6.67 -0.24
C GLU A 48 -26.29 6.33 0.86
N ASN A 49 -25.89 5.06 0.97
CA ASN A 49 -24.89 4.63 1.93
C ASN A 49 -23.51 5.26 1.64
N LEU A 50 -23.19 5.51 0.37
CA LEU A 50 -21.98 6.23 -0.02
C LEU A 50 -21.94 7.67 0.52
N LEU A 51 -23.10 8.36 0.56
CA LEU A 51 -23.21 9.68 1.18
C LEU A 51 -23.00 9.61 2.69
N LYS A 52 -23.60 8.62 3.36
CA LYS A 52 -23.42 8.37 4.81
C LYS A 52 -21.96 8.09 5.15
N ILE A 53 -21.27 7.24 4.37
CA ILE A 53 -19.84 6.97 4.49
C ILE A 53 -19.01 8.25 4.32
N ASN A 54 -19.31 9.07 3.33
CA ASN A 54 -18.61 10.32 3.09
C ASN A 54 -18.79 11.32 4.25
N LEU A 55 -19.98 11.39 4.84
CA LEU A 55 -20.22 12.20 6.04
C LEU A 55 -19.41 11.66 7.23
N LYS A 56 -19.41 10.35 7.44
CA LYS A 56 -18.62 9.70 8.49
C LYS A 56 -17.11 9.94 8.30
N LEU A 57 -16.61 9.91 7.07
CA LEU A 57 -15.21 10.24 6.78
C LEU A 57 -14.86 11.69 7.10
N ARG A 58 -15.77 12.63 6.86
CA ARG A 58 -15.58 14.05 7.16
C ARG A 58 -15.62 14.35 8.65
N SER A 59 -16.36 13.57 9.44
CA SER A 59 -16.46 13.76 10.89
C SER A 59 -15.27 13.20 11.67
N ILE A 60 -14.42 12.39 11.04
CA ILE A 60 -13.21 11.87 11.70
C ILE A 60 -12.24 13.03 12.00
N SER A 61 -11.91 13.16 13.27
CA SER A 61 -10.85 14.04 13.73
C SER A 61 -9.49 13.36 13.57
N PHE A 62 -8.55 14.04 12.92
CA PHE A 62 -7.20 13.54 12.67
C PHE A 62 -6.20 14.23 13.57
N ILE A 63 -5.20 13.48 14.04
CA ILE A 63 -4.03 14.03 14.73
C ILE A 63 -3.27 14.94 13.74
N HIS A 64 -2.65 16.01 14.24
CA HIS A 64 -1.97 17.03 13.43
C HIS A 64 -0.91 16.45 12.47
N ASP A 65 -0.25 15.35 12.83
CA ASP A 65 0.79 14.72 12.00
C ASP A 65 0.24 13.97 10.77
N ILE A 66 -1.07 13.73 10.71
CA ILE A 66 -1.71 13.10 9.55
C ILE A 66 -2.02 14.18 8.51
N LEU A 67 -1.01 14.46 7.67
CA LEU A 67 -1.05 15.54 6.67
C LEU A 67 -2.05 15.31 5.52
N ARG A 68 -2.48 14.07 5.27
CA ARG A 68 -3.36 13.73 4.14
C ARG A 68 -4.55 12.91 4.59
N ARG A 69 -5.71 13.56 4.57
CA ARG A 69 -7.02 12.94 4.81
C ARG A 69 -7.51 12.24 3.54
N PRO A 70 -8.17 11.07 3.64
CA PRO A 70 -8.80 10.46 2.48
C PRO A 70 -9.84 11.41 1.90
N ARG A 71 -9.84 11.53 0.57
CA ARG A 71 -10.95 12.15 -0.17
C ARG A 71 -12.25 11.34 0.01
N LEU A 72 -13.32 11.83 -0.59
CA LEU A 72 -14.60 11.12 -0.64
C LEU A 72 -14.39 9.68 -1.11
N PHE A 73 -15.03 8.74 -0.41
CA PHE A 73 -15.03 7.33 -0.77
C PHE A 73 -15.64 7.10 -2.14
N SER A 74 -16.56 7.97 -2.56
CA SER A 74 -17.13 7.97 -3.92
C SER A 74 -16.08 8.10 -5.03
N ASN A 75 -14.94 8.72 -4.73
CA ASN A 75 -13.87 9.02 -5.70
C ASN A 75 -12.58 8.24 -5.36
N VAL A 76 -12.72 7.02 -4.84
CA VAL A 76 -11.61 6.17 -4.39
C VAL A 76 -10.61 5.87 -5.50
N GLU A 77 -11.05 5.84 -6.76
CA GLU A 77 -10.19 5.72 -7.94
C GLU A 77 -9.16 6.85 -8.06
N LYS A 78 -9.48 8.03 -7.53
CA LYS A 78 -8.55 9.18 -7.54
C LYS A 78 -7.61 9.18 -6.35
N TRP A 79 -7.85 8.38 -5.30
CA TRP A 79 -7.06 8.39 -4.06
C TRP A 79 -5.56 8.17 -4.30
N LYS A 80 -4.73 8.93 -3.57
CA LYS A 80 -3.27 8.75 -3.52
C LYS A 80 -2.98 7.54 -2.63
N VAL A 81 -1.82 6.94 -2.84
CA VAL A 81 -1.40 5.75 -2.09
C VAL A 81 -1.38 5.99 -0.58
N SER A 82 -0.99 7.20 -0.14
CA SER A 82 -1.00 7.59 1.27
C SER A 82 -2.41 7.58 1.88
N GLU A 83 -3.42 7.99 1.12
CA GLU A 83 -4.82 7.97 1.56
C GLU A 83 -5.35 6.53 1.63
N VAL A 84 -5.03 5.71 0.62
CA VAL A 84 -5.40 4.29 0.61
C VAL A 84 -4.79 3.56 1.81
N ARG A 85 -3.50 3.77 2.08
CA ARG A 85 -2.81 3.18 3.24
C ARG A 85 -3.49 3.57 4.54
N LEU A 86 -3.70 4.88 4.76
CA LEU A 86 -4.32 5.39 5.97
C LEU A 86 -5.72 4.78 6.16
N PHE A 87 -6.50 4.74 5.07
CA PHE A 87 -7.83 4.18 5.11
C PHE A 87 -7.81 2.68 5.45
N ILE A 88 -7.04 1.89 4.71
CA ILE A 88 -6.96 0.44 4.90
C ILE A 88 -6.51 0.06 6.29
N LEU A 89 -5.53 0.76 6.87
CA LEU A 89 -4.96 0.38 8.17
C LEU A 89 -5.81 0.87 9.35
N TYR A 90 -6.41 2.06 9.27
CA TYR A 90 -6.93 2.74 10.47
C TYR A 90 -8.40 3.15 10.39
N ILE A 91 -8.95 3.39 9.19
CA ILE A 91 -10.27 4.04 9.05
C ILE A 91 -11.31 3.09 8.47
N GLY A 92 -10.91 2.22 7.56
CA GLY A 92 -11.82 1.52 6.67
C GLY A 92 -12.79 0.60 7.41
N LEU A 93 -12.32 -0.15 8.41
CA LEU A 93 -13.19 -1.08 9.15
C LEU A 93 -14.34 -0.34 9.87
N PRO A 94 -14.08 0.62 10.78
CA PRO A 94 -15.15 1.31 11.47
C PRO A 94 -16.05 2.12 10.52
N VAL A 95 -15.52 2.56 9.38
CA VAL A 95 -16.31 3.31 8.39
C VAL A 95 -17.20 2.42 7.52
N LEU A 96 -16.75 1.22 7.15
CA LEU A 96 -17.46 0.37 6.18
C LEU A 96 -18.28 -0.77 6.82
N ALA A 97 -18.05 -1.10 8.10
CA ALA A 97 -18.64 -2.28 8.73
C ALA A 97 -20.18 -2.36 8.67
N GLU A 98 -20.84 -1.22 8.75
CA GLU A 98 -22.30 -1.09 8.74
C GLU A 98 -22.90 -0.96 7.32
N PHE A 99 -22.06 -0.86 6.28
CA PHE A 99 -22.51 -0.60 4.91
C PHE A 99 -22.17 -1.71 3.92
N LEU A 100 -21.43 -2.73 4.35
CA LEU A 100 -21.04 -3.87 3.52
C LEU A 100 -21.73 -5.15 4.00
N PRO A 101 -22.02 -6.10 3.10
CA PRO A 101 -22.46 -7.43 3.49
C PRO A 101 -21.44 -8.12 4.41
N GLU A 102 -21.93 -8.95 5.33
CA GLU A 102 -21.12 -9.60 6.38
C GLU A 102 -19.88 -10.34 5.84
N GLU A 103 -20.05 -11.08 4.75
CA GLU A 103 -18.94 -11.79 4.11
C GLU A 103 -17.86 -10.83 3.58
N ARG A 104 -18.27 -9.68 3.01
CA ARG A 104 -17.36 -8.71 2.40
C ARG A 104 -16.60 -7.95 3.47
N ILE A 105 -17.27 -7.60 4.57
CA ILE A 105 -16.59 -7.00 5.72
C ILE A 105 -15.66 -8.01 6.41
N GLY A 106 -16.01 -9.29 6.47
CA GLY A 106 -15.14 -10.36 6.98
C GLY A 106 -13.84 -10.49 6.19
N ASP A 107 -13.92 -10.59 4.86
CA ASP A 107 -12.74 -10.64 3.99
C ASP A 107 -11.89 -9.35 4.09
N PHE A 108 -12.54 -8.19 4.22
CA PHE A 108 -11.86 -6.91 4.41
C PHE A 108 -11.18 -6.80 5.79
N ALA A 109 -11.82 -7.30 6.85
CA ALA A 109 -11.29 -7.34 8.19
C ALA A 109 -10.07 -8.26 8.29
N LEU A 110 -10.13 -9.45 7.68
CA LEU A 110 -8.98 -10.34 7.58
C LEU A 110 -7.79 -9.64 6.93
N TYR A 111 -8.03 -8.94 5.80
CA TYR A 111 -6.97 -8.20 5.12
C TYR A 111 -6.42 -7.05 5.96
N ASN A 112 -7.29 -6.25 6.60
CA ASN A 112 -6.89 -5.17 7.51
C ASN A 112 -6.01 -5.71 8.65
N VAL A 113 -6.44 -6.78 9.32
CA VAL A 113 -5.71 -7.39 10.45
C VAL A 113 -4.34 -7.86 10.00
N ILE A 114 -4.25 -8.58 8.87
CA ILE A 114 -2.95 -8.99 8.30
C ILE A 114 -2.03 -7.79 8.10
N LEU A 115 -2.52 -6.73 7.46
CA LEU A 115 -1.70 -5.55 7.19
C LEU A 115 -1.32 -4.80 8.46
N ARG A 116 -2.20 -4.73 9.46
CA ARG A 116 -1.91 -4.14 10.77
C ARG A 116 -0.84 -4.92 11.51
N LEU A 117 -0.95 -6.25 11.54
CA LEU A 117 0.05 -7.10 12.15
C LEU A 117 1.40 -6.96 11.45
N LEU A 118 1.45 -6.90 10.11
CA LEU A 118 2.68 -6.67 9.34
C LEU A 118 3.25 -5.25 9.55
N HIS A 119 2.38 -4.25 9.70
CA HIS A 119 2.78 -2.86 9.90
C HIS A 119 3.36 -2.62 11.29
N ASP A 120 2.75 -3.22 12.31
CA ASP A 120 3.13 -3.07 13.71
C ASP A 120 4.12 -4.17 14.17
N TYR A 121 4.41 -5.15 13.29
CA TYR A 121 5.30 -6.29 13.53
C TYR A 121 6.61 -5.88 14.21
N TRP A 122 7.04 -6.65 15.20
CA TRP A 122 8.33 -6.47 15.85
C TRP A 122 9.11 -7.78 15.80
N ASP A 123 10.39 -7.69 15.43
CA ASP A 123 11.24 -8.77 14.90
C ASP A 123 11.43 -10.01 15.79
N ASN A 124 10.95 -9.98 17.04
CA ASN A 124 11.26 -11.00 18.04
C ASN A 124 10.17 -12.08 18.22
N ASP A 125 9.05 -12.03 17.48
CA ASP A 125 8.00 -13.05 17.59
C ASP A 125 7.88 -13.91 16.31
N LYS A 126 8.53 -15.09 16.36
CA LYS A 126 8.47 -16.10 15.30
C LYS A 126 7.06 -16.67 15.12
N LYS A 127 6.32 -16.88 16.22
CA LYS A 127 4.96 -17.46 16.16
C LYS A 127 3.98 -16.50 15.48
N LEU A 128 4.15 -15.19 15.71
CA LEU A 128 3.38 -14.16 15.03
C LEU A 128 3.63 -14.18 13.52
N GLY A 129 4.88 -14.29 13.08
CA GLY A 129 5.23 -14.37 11.65
C GLY A 129 4.60 -15.57 10.93
N ASP A 130 4.60 -16.75 11.56
CA ASP A 130 3.97 -17.97 11.03
C ASP A 130 2.43 -17.83 10.99
N SER A 131 1.86 -17.18 12.00
CA SER A 131 0.41 -16.88 12.06
C SER A 131 0.00 -15.93 10.94
N ILE A 132 0.74 -14.83 10.73
CA ILE A 132 0.50 -13.88 9.63
C ILE A 132 0.62 -14.59 8.27
N SER A 133 1.61 -15.46 8.10
CA SER A 133 1.78 -16.25 6.87
C SER A 133 0.57 -17.15 6.60
N SER A 134 0.00 -17.73 7.65
CA SER A 134 -1.20 -18.56 7.56
C SER A 134 -2.44 -17.74 7.22
N LEU A 135 -2.61 -16.57 7.85
CA LEU A 135 -3.69 -15.63 7.54
C LEU A 135 -3.62 -15.12 6.09
N LEU A 136 -2.42 -14.81 5.58
CA LEU A 136 -2.20 -14.45 4.18
C LEU A 136 -2.65 -15.56 3.22
N LYS A 137 -2.32 -16.83 3.52
CA LYS A 137 -2.77 -17.97 2.70
C LYS A 137 -4.30 -18.08 2.71
N ILE A 138 -4.94 -17.90 3.86
CA ILE A 138 -6.41 -17.92 3.98
C ILE A 138 -7.01 -16.78 3.14
N TYR A 139 -6.49 -15.56 3.29
CA TYR A 139 -6.95 -14.40 2.52
C TYR A 139 -6.85 -14.62 1.01
N ILE A 140 -5.70 -15.08 0.51
CA ILE A 140 -5.50 -15.35 -0.92
C ILE A 140 -6.39 -16.49 -1.41
N LYS A 141 -6.63 -17.52 -0.59
CA LYS A 141 -7.55 -18.62 -0.91
C LYS A 141 -8.99 -18.11 -1.03
N ASN A 142 -9.47 -17.31 -0.08
CA ASN A 142 -10.80 -16.71 -0.13
C ASN A 142 -10.96 -15.81 -1.35
N LEU A 143 -9.98 -14.94 -1.60
CA LEU A 143 -9.99 -14.07 -2.78
C LEU A 143 -10.04 -14.88 -4.08
N SER A 144 -9.25 -15.96 -4.17
CA SER A 144 -9.27 -16.85 -5.34
C SER A 144 -10.62 -17.52 -5.54
N LYS A 145 -11.25 -18.01 -4.46
CA LYS A 145 -12.60 -18.58 -4.51
C LYS A 145 -13.62 -17.55 -5.02
N ASN A 146 -13.59 -16.34 -4.47
CA ASN A 146 -14.49 -15.25 -4.88
C ASN A 146 -14.28 -14.82 -6.34
N VAL A 147 -13.05 -14.89 -6.84
CA VAL A 147 -12.76 -14.63 -8.26
C VAL A 147 -13.29 -15.76 -9.15
N ILE A 148 -13.07 -17.02 -8.78
CA ILE A 148 -13.57 -18.19 -9.55
C ILE A 148 -15.10 -18.21 -9.59
N SER A 149 -15.76 -17.81 -8.50
CA SER A 149 -17.22 -17.75 -8.43
C SER A 149 -17.82 -16.45 -8.99
N ASN A 150 -17.03 -15.62 -9.70
CA ASN A 150 -17.43 -14.33 -10.29
C ASN A 150 -17.97 -13.28 -9.29
N VAL A 151 -17.72 -13.43 -8.00
CA VAL A 151 -18.05 -12.43 -6.97
C VAL A 151 -17.06 -11.27 -7.01
N CYS A 152 -15.78 -11.59 -7.24
CA CYS A 152 -14.69 -10.61 -7.36
C CYS A 152 -14.14 -10.58 -8.79
N PRO A 153 -13.73 -9.41 -9.31
CA PRO A 153 -13.14 -9.34 -10.64
C PRO A 153 -11.72 -9.96 -10.67
N PRO A 154 -11.31 -10.60 -11.77
CA PRO A 154 -9.98 -11.24 -11.90
C PRO A 154 -8.82 -10.28 -11.64
N LYS A 155 -8.99 -8.98 -11.88
CA LYS A 155 -7.98 -7.94 -11.66
C LYS A 155 -7.53 -7.77 -10.20
N LEU A 156 -8.24 -8.39 -9.24
CA LEU A 156 -7.84 -8.45 -7.82
C LEU A 156 -6.86 -9.59 -7.53
N LEU A 157 -6.85 -10.65 -8.35
CA LEU A 157 -5.95 -11.79 -8.19
C LEU A 157 -4.84 -11.72 -9.25
N THR A 158 -3.79 -10.95 -8.94
CA THR A 158 -2.65 -10.72 -9.85
C THR A 158 -1.36 -11.30 -9.29
N ILE A 159 -0.30 -11.30 -10.10
CA ILE A 159 1.05 -11.65 -9.60
C ILE A 159 1.49 -10.73 -8.45
N LEU A 160 1.11 -9.45 -8.47
CA LEU A 160 1.39 -8.51 -7.39
C LEU A 160 0.63 -8.89 -6.11
N THR A 161 -0.60 -9.38 -6.25
CA THR A 161 -1.36 -9.92 -5.12
C THR A 161 -0.72 -11.20 -4.59
N HIS A 162 -0.20 -12.08 -5.47
CA HIS A 162 0.53 -13.27 -5.06
C HIS A 162 1.77 -12.95 -4.21
N THR A 163 2.49 -11.85 -4.52
CA THR A 163 3.64 -11.42 -3.70
C THR A 163 3.29 -11.21 -2.22
N HIS A 164 1.99 -11.02 -1.88
CA HIS A 164 1.55 -10.87 -0.50
C HIS A 164 1.89 -12.09 0.36
N LEU A 165 1.90 -13.30 -0.21
CA LEU A 165 2.28 -14.53 0.50
C LEU A 165 3.71 -14.49 1.06
N HIS A 166 4.56 -13.63 0.50
CA HIS A 166 5.96 -13.48 0.89
C HIS A 166 6.19 -12.27 1.81
N LEU A 167 5.16 -11.46 2.11
CA LEU A 167 5.32 -10.26 2.94
C LEU A 167 5.75 -10.59 4.36
N SER A 168 5.24 -11.68 4.94
CA SER A 168 5.66 -12.09 6.28
C SER A 168 7.16 -12.41 6.33
N PHE A 169 7.66 -13.15 5.32
CA PHE A 169 9.10 -13.41 5.19
C PHE A 169 9.90 -12.11 5.02
N GLN A 170 9.47 -11.22 4.13
CA GLN A 170 10.16 -9.94 3.90
C GLN A 170 10.17 -9.10 5.18
N CYS A 171 9.06 -9.06 5.91
CA CYS A 171 8.98 -8.28 7.13
C CYS A 171 9.86 -8.85 8.26
N LYS A 172 10.04 -10.17 8.30
CA LYS A 172 10.98 -10.82 9.22
C LYS A 172 12.45 -10.57 8.85
N LYS A 173 12.75 -10.35 7.56
CA LYS A 173 14.13 -10.15 7.10
C LYS A 173 14.56 -8.69 7.16
N ILE A 174 13.66 -7.77 6.83
CA ILE A 174 13.97 -6.34 6.63
C ILE A 174 13.36 -5.49 7.75
N GLY A 175 12.27 -5.95 8.37
CA GLY A 175 11.50 -5.21 9.36
C GLY A 175 10.08 -4.87 8.88
N ARG A 176 9.40 -3.99 9.60
CA ARG A 176 7.96 -3.69 9.42
C ARG A 176 7.56 -3.38 7.98
N LEU A 177 6.29 -3.66 7.63
CA LEU A 177 5.71 -3.32 6.33
C LEU A 177 5.91 -1.85 5.93
N ASN A 178 5.94 -0.94 6.91
CA ASN A 178 6.19 0.49 6.68
C ASN A 178 7.58 0.76 6.08
N TRP A 179 8.59 -0.02 6.46
CA TRP A 179 9.97 0.14 5.96
C TRP A 179 10.13 -0.36 4.52
N LEU A 180 9.23 -1.24 4.09
CA LEU A 180 9.14 -1.72 2.70
C LEU A 180 8.42 -0.73 1.76
N THR A 181 8.14 0.49 2.22
CA THR A 181 7.43 1.51 1.43
C THR A 181 8.38 2.55 0.86
N ASN A 182 8.02 3.09 -0.31
CA ASN A 182 8.83 4.13 -0.98
C ASN A 182 8.38 5.55 -0.64
N PHE A 183 7.57 5.76 0.41
CA PHE A 183 7.02 7.08 0.73
C PHE A 183 8.09 8.13 1.05
N VAL A 184 9.18 7.73 1.71
CA VAL A 184 10.30 8.63 2.04
C VAL A 184 10.99 9.10 0.75
N PHE A 185 11.28 8.16 -0.17
CA PHE A 185 11.89 8.48 -1.45
C PHE A 185 11.00 9.38 -2.30
N GLU A 186 9.70 9.10 -2.40
CA GLU A 186 8.75 9.94 -3.15
C GLU A 186 8.63 11.35 -2.56
N SER A 187 8.66 11.48 -1.23
CA SER A 187 8.62 12.77 -0.55
C SER A 187 9.89 13.58 -0.83
N PHE A 188 11.05 12.92 -0.75
CA PHE A 188 12.33 13.53 -1.07
C PHE A 188 12.44 13.92 -2.55
N LEU A 189 12.00 13.05 -3.47
CA LEU A 189 11.91 13.38 -4.89
C LEU A 189 10.99 14.57 -5.15
N GLY A 190 9.88 14.68 -4.41
CA GLY A 190 9.01 15.85 -4.45
C GLY A 190 9.74 17.14 -4.06
N HIS A 191 10.58 17.08 -3.02
CA HIS A 191 11.42 18.20 -2.61
C HIS A 191 12.47 18.55 -3.68
N LEU A 192 13.14 17.54 -4.25
CA LEU A 192 14.11 17.76 -5.32
C LEU A 192 13.47 18.39 -6.56
N LYS A 193 12.27 17.94 -6.94
CA LYS A 193 11.52 18.50 -8.09
C LYS A 193 11.23 19.99 -7.94
N ALA A 194 11.12 20.52 -6.73
CA ALA A 194 10.91 21.95 -6.51
C ALA A 194 12.09 22.82 -7.00
N PHE A 195 13.29 22.24 -7.09
CA PHE A 195 14.49 22.92 -7.61
C PHE A 195 14.64 22.85 -9.13
N VAL A 196 13.83 22.03 -9.81
CA VAL A 196 13.90 21.82 -11.26
C VAL A 196 12.79 22.65 -11.92
N LYS A 197 13.17 23.73 -12.59
CA LYS A 197 12.31 24.60 -13.39
C LYS A 197 12.46 24.23 -14.87
N GLY A 198 11.39 23.72 -15.49
CA GLY A 198 11.38 23.36 -16.91
C GLY A 198 11.79 21.92 -17.20
N SER A 199 11.94 21.58 -18.49
CA SER A 199 12.10 20.21 -19.00
C SER A 199 13.54 19.78 -19.29
N SER A 200 14.52 20.68 -19.21
CA SER A 200 15.92 20.39 -19.57
C SER A 200 16.89 20.73 -18.43
N GLY A 201 18.04 20.04 -18.41
CA GLY A 201 19.14 20.37 -17.49
C GLY A 201 18.87 20.10 -16.00
N ALA A 202 17.96 19.18 -15.66
CA ALA A 202 17.55 18.91 -14.28
C ALA A 202 18.73 18.70 -13.31
N GLY A 203 19.77 17.97 -13.72
CA GLY A 203 20.97 17.76 -12.91
C GLY A 203 21.72 19.05 -12.59
N ASN A 204 21.93 19.92 -13.58
CA ASN A 204 22.60 21.21 -13.39
C ASN A 204 21.78 22.14 -12.49
N GLN A 205 20.45 22.14 -12.65
CA GLN A 205 19.56 22.95 -11.82
C GLN A 205 19.59 22.51 -10.36
N LEU A 206 19.57 21.19 -10.11
CA LEU A 206 19.73 20.63 -8.77
C LEU A 206 21.08 20.99 -8.15
N ALA A 207 22.18 20.84 -8.91
CA ALA A 207 23.52 21.20 -8.45
C ALA A 207 23.60 22.70 -8.08
N PHE A 208 23.07 23.58 -8.93
CA PHE A 208 23.07 25.02 -8.67
C PHE A 208 22.22 25.40 -7.45
N ALA A 209 21.04 24.79 -7.29
CA ALA A 209 20.19 25.02 -6.13
C ALA A 209 20.84 24.55 -4.82
N PHE A 210 21.52 23.39 -4.84
CA PHE A 210 22.26 22.89 -3.69
C PHE A 210 23.41 23.83 -3.30
N ILE A 211 24.24 24.25 -4.27
CA ILE A 211 25.34 25.20 -4.08
C ILE A 211 24.81 26.51 -3.48
N SER A 212 23.76 27.08 -4.08
CA SER A 212 23.18 28.37 -3.65
C SER A 212 22.64 28.32 -2.21
N ASN A 213 21.95 27.22 -1.84
CA ASN A 213 21.43 27.02 -0.49
C ASN A 213 22.54 26.75 0.54
N PHE A 214 23.62 26.05 0.16
CA PHE A 214 24.75 25.79 1.05
C PHE A 214 25.53 27.06 1.41
N PHE A 215 25.77 27.93 0.43
CA PHE A 215 26.50 29.19 0.65
C PHE A 215 25.64 30.26 1.36
N SER A 216 24.34 30.32 1.09
CA SER A 216 23.44 31.23 1.83
C SER A 216 23.34 30.88 3.31
N PHE A 217 23.34 29.59 3.68
CA PHE A 217 23.38 29.14 5.08
C PHE A 217 24.67 29.51 5.84
N LYS A 218 25.80 29.64 5.13
CA LYS A 218 27.07 30.06 5.74
C LYS A 218 27.14 31.57 6.00
N ASN A 219 26.46 32.38 5.18
CA ASN A 219 26.48 33.83 5.31
C ASN A 219 25.50 34.37 6.37
N THR A 220 24.50 33.60 6.79
CA THR A 220 23.53 33.97 7.85
C THR A 220 23.98 33.57 9.26
N ARG A 221 25.13 32.90 9.41
CA ARG A 221 25.74 32.55 10.71
C ARG A 221 26.92 33.46 11.10
N LYS A 222 26.94 34.69 10.60
CA LYS A 222 27.86 35.75 11.04
C LYS A 222 27.09 36.84 11.76
#